data_AF-A0A1H1L1N8-F1
#
_entry.id   AF-A0A1H1L1N8-F1
#
_cell.length_a   1.000
_cell.length_b   1.000
_cell.length_c   1.000
_cell.angle_alpha   90.00
_cell.angle_beta   90.00
_cell.angle_gamma   90.00
#
_symmetry.space_group_name_H-M   'P 1'
#
loop_
_entity.id
_entity.type
_entity.pdbx_description
1 polymer ?
#
loop_
_entity_poly.entity_id
_entity_poly.type
_entity_poly.pdbx_seq_one_letter_code
_entity_poly.pdbx_strand_id
1 'polypeptide(L)'
;MIKGEDYAHFWIDEGILHFVYKPNTVIDLNVARAIVKDRLRFQDGVSYPILCDIRHLKTANKAAREFLAEKGCYNALAIALVIEKEYLGTLTKAFLIISNPSVPTKEFTDMPEALSFLYRYK
;
A
#
# COMPACT_ATOMS: atom_id res chain seq x y z
N MET A 1 10.50 18.44 5.54
CA MET A 1 9.18 18.10 6.13
C MET A 1 8.74 16.76 5.55
N ILE A 2 8.54 15.77 6.41
CA ILE A 2 7.99 14.46 6.05
C ILE A 2 6.47 14.61 6.13
N LYS A 3 5.76 14.50 5.00
CA LYS A 3 4.30 14.73 4.94
C LYS A 3 3.52 13.42 4.82
N GLY A 4 4.12 12.38 4.24
CA GLY A 4 3.60 11.03 4.13
C GLY A 4 3.42 10.34 5.48
N GLU A 5 4.27 10.65 6.47
CA GLU A 5 4.10 10.17 7.85
C GLU A 5 2.81 10.68 8.50
N ASP A 6 2.20 11.77 8.00
CA ASP A 6 0.89 12.24 8.48
C ASP A 6 -0.24 11.28 8.10
N TYR A 7 -0.03 10.42 7.10
CA TYR A 7 -1.05 9.56 6.50
C TYR A 7 -0.75 8.06 6.63
N ALA A 8 0.50 7.67 6.85
CA ALA A 8 0.89 6.27 6.94
C ALA A 8 2.07 6.07 7.90
N HIS A 9 2.15 4.86 8.45
CA HIS A 9 3.30 4.37 9.19
C HIS A 9 4.12 3.42 8.32
N PHE A 10 5.44 3.55 8.41
CA PHE A 10 6.40 2.68 7.75
C PHE A 10 7.36 2.08 8.78
N TRP A 11 7.57 0.77 8.71
CA TRP A 11 8.65 0.11 9.42
C TRP A 11 9.09 -1.15 8.64
N ILE A 12 10.32 -1.58 8.89
CA ILE A 12 10.81 -2.88 8.39
C ILE A 12 10.75 -3.86 9.55
N ASP A 13 10.13 -5.01 9.31
CA ASP A 13 10.16 -6.14 10.23
C ASP A 13 10.43 -7.41 9.42
N GLU A 14 11.39 -8.22 9.87
CA GLU A 14 11.81 -9.45 9.18
C GLU A 14 12.12 -9.28 7.67
N GLY A 15 12.53 -8.09 7.21
CA GLY A 15 12.76 -7.83 5.77
C GLY A 15 11.49 -7.62 4.95
N ILE A 16 10.36 -7.33 5.59
CA ILE A 16 9.11 -6.86 4.97
C ILE A 16 8.94 -5.38 5.30
N LEU A 17 8.60 -4.56 4.30
CA LEU A 17 8.14 -3.20 4.54
C LEU A 17 6.66 -3.23 4.91
N HIS A 18 6.38 -2.88 6.15
CA HIS A 18 5.02 -2.63 6.61
C HIS A 18 4.64 -1.19 6.29
N PHE A 19 3.61 -1.03 5.48
CA PHE A 19 2.97 0.22 5.12
C PHE A 19 1.54 0.16 5.60
N VAL A 20 1.24 0.89 6.67
CA VAL A 20 -0.10 0.94 7.26
C VAL A 20 -0.68 2.35 7.19
N TYR A 21 -1.84 2.52 6.54
CA TYR A 21 -2.53 3.81 6.52
C TYR A 21 -3.10 4.15 7.89
N LYS A 22 -3.00 5.44 8.25
CA LYS A 22 -3.58 5.98 9.48
C LYS A 22 -5.12 6.03 9.38
N PRO A 23 -5.85 5.95 10.51
CA PRO A 23 -7.29 6.07 10.53
C PRO A 23 -7.82 7.35 9.90
N ASN A 24 -8.97 7.23 9.22
CA ASN A 24 -9.69 8.33 8.58
C ASN A 24 -8.93 9.04 7.45
N THR A 25 -7.86 8.42 6.92
CA THR A 25 -7.06 9.01 5.84
C THR A 25 -7.91 9.19 4.57
N VAL A 26 -7.86 10.39 4.00
CA VAL A 26 -8.46 10.74 2.71
C VAL A 26 -7.34 11.06 1.74
N ILE A 27 -7.26 10.31 0.64
CA ILE A 27 -6.16 10.41 -0.32
C ILE A 27 -6.64 11.16 -1.57
N ASP A 28 -6.10 12.36 -1.76
CA ASP A 28 -6.06 13.03 -3.05
C ASP A 28 -4.69 12.82 -3.74
N LEU A 29 -4.50 13.41 -4.92
CA LEU A 29 -3.25 13.27 -5.67
C LEU A 29 -2.02 13.81 -4.92
N ASN A 30 -2.18 14.88 -4.12
CA ASN A 30 -1.06 15.46 -3.37
C ASN A 30 -0.67 14.56 -2.19
N VAL A 31 -1.66 14.01 -1.50
CA VAL A 31 -1.46 13.02 -0.44
C VAL A 31 -0.79 11.76 -1.00
N ALA A 32 -1.27 11.23 -2.13
CA ALA A 32 -0.67 10.06 -2.78
C ALA A 32 0.81 10.28 -3.13
N ARG A 33 1.14 11.45 -3.69
CA ARG A 33 2.54 11.84 -3.99
C ARG A 33 3.40 11.93 -2.73
N ALA A 34 2.88 12.53 -1.66
CA ALA A 34 3.60 12.67 -0.40
C ALA A 34 3.92 11.30 0.22
N ILE A 35 2.94 10.40 0.24
CA ILE A 35 3.09 9.04 0.77
C ILE A 35 4.12 8.25 -0.03
N VAL A 36 4.01 8.21 -1.36
CA VAL A 36 4.97 7.48 -2.21
C VAL A 36 6.38 8.06 -2.06
N LYS A 37 6.52 9.38 -2.04
CA LYS A 37 7.82 10.05 -1.85
C LYS A 37 8.46 9.66 -0.53
N ASP A 38 7.70 9.68 0.56
CA ASP A 38 8.25 9.42 1.89
C ASP A 38 8.51 7.93 2.12
N ARG A 39 7.67 7.03 1.57
CA ARG A 39 7.97 5.60 1.51
C ARG A 39 9.28 5.33 0.76
N LEU A 40 9.44 5.88 -0.44
CA LEU A 40 10.66 5.68 -1.22
C LEU A 40 11.91 6.26 -0.54
N ARG A 41 11.77 7.39 0.17
CA ARG A 41 12.87 7.93 1.00
C ARG A 41 13.18 7.00 2.17
N PHE A 42 12.17 6.43 2.83
CA PHE A 42 12.35 5.46 3.92
C PHE A 42 13.07 4.19 3.44
N GLN A 43 12.78 3.75 2.22
CA GLN A 43 13.42 2.58 1.60
C GLN A 43 14.88 2.81 1.19
N ASP A 44 15.31 4.05 1.01
CA ASP A 44 16.68 4.43 0.62
C ASP A 44 17.25 3.61 -0.56
N GLY A 45 16.42 3.38 -1.59
CA GLY A 45 16.77 2.61 -2.77
C GLY A 45 16.69 1.08 -2.62
N VAL A 46 16.44 0.57 -1.41
CA VAL A 46 16.28 -0.87 -1.15
C VAL A 46 14.85 -1.32 -1.48
N SER A 47 14.74 -2.39 -2.25
CA SER A 47 13.45 -3.01 -2.58
C SER A 47 13.04 -4.00 -1.50
N TYR A 48 11.75 -4.01 -1.13
CA TYR A 48 11.19 -4.92 -0.14
C TYR A 48 9.89 -5.54 -0.65
N PRO A 49 9.51 -6.75 -0.20
CA PRO A 49 8.11 -7.15 -0.18
C PRO A 49 7.34 -6.19 0.72
N ILE A 50 6.17 -5.74 0.29
CA ILE A 50 5.38 -4.72 0.98
C ILE A 50 4.08 -5.32 1.48
N LEU A 51 3.84 -5.21 2.78
CA LEU A 51 2.51 -5.37 3.37
C LEU A 51 1.85 -3.99 3.40
N CYS A 52 0.78 -3.82 2.63
CA CYS A 52 0.01 -2.58 2.53
C CYS A 52 -1.33 -2.75 3.22
N ASP A 53 -1.53 -2.16 4.39
CA ASP A 53 -2.79 -2.23 5.14
C ASP A 53 -3.64 -1.00 4.89
N ILE A 54 -4.76 -1.20 4.19
CA ILE A 54 -5.73 -0.15 3.83
C ILE A 54 -7.02 -0.24 4.64
N ARG A 55 -7.11 -1.09 5.67
CA ARG A 55 -8.34 -1.28 6.45
C ARG A 55 -8.86 0.01 7.10
N HIS A 56 -7.97 0.94 7.41
CA HIS A 56 -8.31 2.20 8.05
C HIS A 56 -8.43 3.40 7.09
N LEU A 57 -8.35 3.12 5.79
CA LEU A 57 -8.47 4.13 4.75
C LEU A 57 -9.93 4.56 4.56
N LYS A 58 -10.20 5.87 4.63
CA LYS A 58 -11.55 6.39 4.44
C LYS A 58 -11.94 6.43 2.97
N THR A 59 -11.09 7.03 2.13
CA THR A 59 -11.30 7.08 0.68
C THR A 59 -10.05 7.51 -0.07
N ALA A 60 -9.99 7.19 -1.35
CA ALA A 60 -9.00 7.73 -2.29
C ALA A 60 -9.73 8.17 -3.57
N ASN A 61 -9.47 9.37 -4.06
CA ASN A 61 -10.08 9.85 -5.31
C ASN A 61 -9.47 9.18 -6.56
N LYS A 62 -10.08 9.34 -7.74
CA LYS A 62 -9.63 8.67 -8.98
C LYS A 62 -8.16 8.96 -9.31
N ALA A 63 -7.76 10.22 -9.26
CA ALA A 63 -6.39 10.64 -9.59
C ALA A 63 -5.35 10.06 -8.61
N ALA A 64 -5.70 9.96 -7.33
CA ALA A 64 -4.86 9.29 -6.34
C ALA A 64 -4.70 7.81 -6.64
N ARG A 65 -5.79 7.10 -6.96
CA ARG A 65 -5.75 5.68 -7.30
C ARG A 65 -4.91 5.41 -8.55
N GLU A 66 -5.10 6.19 -9.60
CA GLU A 66 -4.30 6.12 -10.84
C GLU A 66 -2.80 6.37 -10.59
N PHE A 67 -2.47 7.29 -9.68
CA PHE A 67 -1.08 7.54 -9.32
C PHE A 67 -0.48 6.37 -8.51
N LEU A 68 -1.22 5.84 -7.52
CA LEU A 68 -0.78 4.72 -6.67
C LEU A 68 -0.65 3.41 -7.45
N ALA A 69 -1.54 3.18 -8.41
CA ALA A 69 -1.49 2.09 -9.37
C ALA A 69 -0.12 1.96 -10.08
N GLU A 70 0.43 3.09 -10.51
CA GLU A 70 1.68 3.14 -11.27
C GLU A 70 2.90 3.30 -10.35
N LYS A 71 2.89 4.32 -9.49
CA LYS A 71 4.05 4.72 -8.67
C LYS A 71 4.12 3.98 -7.33
N GLY A 72 3.00 3.41 -6.89
CA GLY A 72 2.92 2.64 -5.65
C GLY A 72 3.78 1.39 -5.68
N CYS A 73 4.03 0.80 -6.86
CA CYS A 73 4.83 -0.42 -7.01
C CYS A 73 6.35 -0.19 -7.05
N TYR A 74 6.83 1.06 -7.08
CA TYR A 74 8.26 1.34 -7.13
C TYR A 74 8.99 0.83 -5.88
N ASN A 75 10.10 0.12 -6.11
CA ASN A 75 10.89 -0.58 -5.09
C ASN A 75 10.09 -1.61 -4.27
N ALA A 76 9.02 -2.18 -4.85
CA ALA A 76 8.35 -3.34 -4.30
C ALA A 76 8.85 -4.62 -4.98
N LEU A 77 9.01 -5.71 -4.22
CA LEU A 77 9.26 -7.05 -4.78
C LEU A 77 7.95 -7.83 -4.97
N ALA A 78 7.02 -7.64 -4.04
CA ALA A 78 5.64 -8.12 -4.08
C ALA A 78 4.79 -7.22 -3.16
N ILE A 79 3.46 -7.25 -3.34
CA ILE A 79 2.54 -6.46 -2.53
C ILE A 79 1.42 -7.35 -1.99
N ALA A 80 1.25 -7.38 -0.67
CA ALA A 80 0.07 -7.93 -0.02
C ALA A 80 -0.84 -6.77 0.40
N LEU A 81 -2.02 -6.67 -0.17
CA LEU A 81 -3.01 -5.66 0.18
C LEU A 81 -3.95 -6.21 1.24
N VAL A 82 -3.88 -5.68 2.46
CA VAL A 82 -4.73 -6.09 3.56
C VAL A 82 -5.96 -5.19 3.60
N ILE A 83 -7.13 -5.79 3.43
CA ILE A 83 -8.42 -5.11 3.29
C ILE A 83 -9.40 -5.55 4.37
N GLU A 84 -10.41 -4.72 4.64
CA GLU A 84 -11.44 -5.05 5.61
C GLU A 84 -12.45 -6.02 4.98
N LYS A 85 -12.93 -7.00 5.76
CA LYS A 85 -13.83 -8.06 5.28
C LYS A 85 -15.14 -7.52 4.69
N GLU A 86 -15.63 -6.40 5.21
CA GLU A 86 -16.86 -5.72 4.79
C GLU A 86 -16.66 -4.82 3.54
N TYR A 87 -15.40 -4.50 3.21
CA TYR A 87 -15.03 -3.72 2.03
C TYR A 87 -15.18 -4.48 0.71
N LEU A 88 -15.44 -5.80 0.79
CA LEU A 88 -15.62 -6.69 -0.36
C LEU A 88 -16.85 -6.33 -1.23
N GLY A 89 -17.80 -5.53 -0.70
CA GLY A 89 -19.10 -5.27 -1.35
C GLY A 89 -19.13 -4.13 -2.37
N THR A 90 -18.34 -3.06 -2.21
CA THR A 90 -18.54 -1.82 -3.01
C THR A 90 -17.27 -1.07 -3.40
N LEU A 91 -16.14 -1.30 -2.72
CA LEU A 91 -14.91 -0.52 -2.93
C LEU A 91 -13.73 -1.34 -3.48
N THR A 92 -13.74 -2.67 -3.32
CA THR A 92 -12.75 -3.57 -3.95
C THR A 92 -12.72 -3.41 -5.47
N LYS A 93 -13.88 -3.28 -6.16
CA LYS A 93 -13.86 -3.06 -7.62
C LYS A 93 -13.14 -1.76 -8.00
N ALA A 94 -13.30 -0.65 -7.28
CA ALA A 94 -12.68 0.62 -7.67
C ALA A 94 -11.22 0.80 -7.20
N PHE A 95 -10.79 0.06 -6.17
CA PHE A 95 -9.39 0.01 -5.72
C PHE A 95 -8.55 -0.95 -6.58
N LEU A 96 -9.16 -2.04 -7.08
CA LEU A 96 -8.53 -3.01 -8.00
C LEU A 96 -8.58 -2.60 -9.47
N ILE A 97 -9.60 -1.84 -9.90
CA ILE A 97 -9.69 -1.35 -11.28
C ILE A 97 -8.83 -0.09 -11.39
N ILE A 98 -7.53 -0.32 -11.51
CA ILE A 98 -6.54 0.33 -12.37
C ILE A 98 -5.20 -0.02 -11.73
N SER A 99 -4.56 -1.09 -12.19
CA SER A 99 -3.10 -1.26 -12.31
C SER A 99 -2.90 -2.68 -12.77
N ASN A 100 -2.27 -2.88 -13.92
CA ASN A 100 -1.57 -4.11 -14.23
C ASN A 100 -0.29 -4.07 -13.38
N PRO A 101 -0.27 -4.63 -12.15
CA PRO A 101 0.83 -4.37 -11.25
C PRO A 101 2.10 -4.95 -11.86
N SER A 102 3.19 -4.19 -11.85
CA SER A 102 4.48 -4.67 -12.36
C SER A 102 5.09 -5.77 -11.48
N VAL A 103 4.48 -6.05 -10.33
CA VAL A 103 4.96 -6.99 -9.32
C VAL A 103 3.82 -7.91 -8.85
N PRO A 104 4.12 -9.12 -8.37
CA PRO A 104 3.14 -10.01 -7.77
C PRO A 104 2.34 -9.28 -6.67
N THR A 105 1.03 -9.23 -6.84
CA THR A 105 0.13 -8.49 -5.94
C THR A 105 -1.09 -9.35 -5.61
N LYS A 106 -1.46 -9.44 -4.32
CA LYS A 106 -2.63 -10.20 -3.88
C LYS A 106 -3.33 -9.54 -2.70
N GLU A 107 -4.65 -9.68 -2.65
CA GLU A 107 -5.47 -9.21 -1.54
C GLU A 107 -5.61 -10.26 -0.44
N PHE A 108 -5.70 -9.79 0.79
CA PHE A 108 -5.88 -10.61 1.99
C PHE A 108 -6.82 -9.89 2.96
N THR A 109 -7.63 -10.67 3.68
CA THR A 109 -8.40 -10.19 4.84
C THR A 109 -7.75 -10.59 6.16
N ASP A 110 -6.67 -11.36 6.11
CA ASP A 110 -5.92 -11.90 7.23
C ASP A 110 -4.42 -11.58 7.12
N MET A 111 -3.84 -11.08 8.21
CA MET A 111 -2.43 -10.66 8.28
C MET A 111 -1.45 -11.84 8.16
N PRO A 112 -1.61 -12.95 8.91
CA PRO A 112 -0.81 -14.16 8.73
C PRO A 112 -0.74 -14.68 7.28
N GLU A 113 -1.86 -14.73 6.57
CA GLU A 113 -1.87 -15.15 5.16
C GLU A 113 -1.12 -14.17 4.24
N ALA A 114 -1.30 -12.86 4.46
CA ALA A 114 -0.58 -11.81 3.74
C ALA A 114 0.93 -11.94 3.92
N LEU A 115 1.37 -12.14 5.16
CA LEU A 115 2.79 -12.34 5.47
C LEU A 115 3.32 -13.63 4.84
N SER A 116 2.59 -14.74 4.95
CA SER A 116 2.95 -16.04 4.34
C SER A 116 3.20 -15.92 2.83
N PHE A 117 2.42 -15.09 2.14
CA PHE A 117 2.65 -14.77 0.74
C PHE A 117 3.94 -13.97 0.53
N LEU A 118 4.17 -12.92 1.33
CA LEU A 118 5.34 -12.04 1.18
C LEU A 118 6.68 -12.72 1.52
N TYR A 119 6.69 -13.69 2.44
CA TYR A 119 7.89 -14.47 2.75
C TYR A 119 8.51 -15.17 1.54
N ARG A 120 7.73 -15.39 0.46
CA ARG A 120 8.22 -15.99 -0.79
C ARG A 120 9.02 -15.05 -1.68
N TYR A 121 9.09 -13.76 -1.31
CA TYR A 121 9.69 -12.70 -2.13
C TYR A 121 10.78 -11.91 -1.39
N LYS A 122 11.19 -12.38 -0.20
CA LYS A 122 12.31 -11.82 0.58
C LYS A 122 13.66 -12.09 -0.07
#